data_AF-A0A7K1SC89-F1
#
_entry.id   AF-A0A7K1SC89-F1
#
_cell.length_a   1.000
_cell.length_b   1.000
_cell.length_c   1.000
_cell.angle_alpha   90.00
_cell.angle_beta   90.00
_cell.angle_gamma   90.00
#
_symmetry.space_group_name_H-M   'P 1'
#
loop_
_entity.id
_entity.type
_entity.pdbx_description
1 polymer ?
#
loop_
_entity_poly.entity_id
_entity_poly.type
_entity_poly.pdbx_seq_one_letter_code
_entity_poly.pdbx_strand_id
1 'polypeptide(L)'
;MTTNQQVYRVDAPLPTLTELQMGPLTVSYENGFFRYFRWGGHEILRMIYFAIRDENWGTWSPIISDEQWTINPDGFRLTYTCHYEQNGKTPFVWKVVAEGNHTGEFSISIDGIAHQTFLKNRAGFCILHPIVGTAGQPCELIHPDGNLETTRFPETISPANPFKQVAGMRWQQGGGQWFKLEMEGDVFETEDQRNWTDASFKTFCTPQDRPFPVTLWEGETVHQRILFRPEQSLPALSESGPNTIFIQFDEEQRTAFSAIGLGASTEIRGLTEPLVQALQPYLFDHYQIEVSPGKSDWIPVFLQDLTNARLIDLPLLITLHLSNNHAAELRTFLDVVHQNQVIPAELLLFSTEGPTTNAEVLQLAIDTVRSQLPKTRIGAGTNYNFTELNRNRFSTHGLDFISYTAHPQVHAFDNRSMVENLAGQGDSVRTALTFCGLASVQLSPVTLRHRVNPDARNPANRNLSNAQKADPRQPSLWAAGWTLGSIKQLAEAGARSITYYQTVGNQGIMSYDAQRYPIAVLFSQVLGFQGGQVIRTHTDKPLDCSTLLLVKDERRRWLVTNHTDQPLAVQLPEPIQAGYRITPMPSSIVSLKLPDSQQVWIEPFGTWVLDC
;
A
#
# COMPACT_ATOMS: atom_id res chain seq x y z
N MET A 1 -18.36 6.41 21.24
CA MET A 1 -17.46 5.52 20.47
C MET A 1 -16.40 5.01 21.42
N THR A 2 -16.04 3.73 21.36
CA THR A 2 -14.88 3.20 22.08
C THR A 2 -13.58 3.80 21.54
N THR A 3 -12.48 3.73 22.29
CA THR A 3 -11.15 4.15 21.79
C THR A 3 -10.82 3.42 20.48
N ASN A 4 -11.08 2.11 20.41
CA ASN A 4 -10.86 1.30 19.21
C ASN A 4 -11.70 1.78 18.00
N GLN A 5 -12.99 2.10 18.22
CA GLN A 5 -13.83 2.70 17.18
C GLN A 5 -13.33 4.06 16.69
N GLN A 6 -12.69 4.84 17.55
CA GLN A 6 -12.13 6.15 17.16
C GLN A 6 -10.82 6.00 16.41
N VAL A 7 -10.01 5.01 16.81
CA VAL A 7 -8.65 4.79 16.34
C VAL A 7 -8.60 4.04 15.01
N TYR A 8 -9.43 3.00 14.85
CA TYR A 8 -9.50 2.18 13.61
C TYR A 8 -10.89 1.64 13.29
N ARG A 9 -11.95 2.19 13.91
CA ARG A 9 -13.38 1.99 13.55
C ARG A 9 -13.94 0.58 13.71
N VAL A 10 -13.28 -0.26 14.52
CA VAL A 10 -13.78 -1.56 14.96
C VAL A 10 -13.76 -1.59 16.50
N ASP A 11 -14.75 -2.19 17.16
CA ASP A 11 -14.75 -2.33 18.62
C ASP A 11 -13.77 -3.38 19.13
N ALA A 12 -13.60 -4.46 18.35
CA ALA A 12 -12.68 -5.53 18.69
C ALA A 12 -11.24 -5.01 18.86
N PRO A 13 -10.49 -5.54 19.83
CA PRO A 13 -9.06 -5.27 19.93
C PRO A 13 -8.35 -5.75 18.66
N LEU A 14 -7.19 -5.16 18.36
CA LEU A 14 -6.33 -5.70 17.31
C LEU A 14 -5.83 -7.09 17.71
N PRO A 15 -5.57 -7.97 16.72
CA PRO A 15 -4.93 -9.25 16.98
C PRO A 15 -3.65 -9.09 17.81
N THR A 16 -3.47 -9.95 18.80
CA THR A 16 -2.26 -9.96 19.62
C THR A 16 -1.10 -10.54 18.82
N LEU A 17 0.03 -9.84 18.83
CA LEU A 17 1.29 -10.30 18.25
C LEU A 17 2.13 -10.91 19.37
N THR A 18 2.32 -12.23 19.34
CA THR A 18 3.09 -12.96 20.37
C THR A 18 4.49 -13.24 19.88
N GLU A 19 5.50 -12.65 20.49
CA GLU A 19 6.90 -12.91 20.14
C GLU A 19 7.41 -14.20 20.80
N LEU A 20 8.12 -15.00 20.02
CA LEU A 20 8.63 -16.32 20.37
C LEU A 20 10.13 -16.39 20.04
N GLN A 21 10.89 -17.00 20.95
CA GLN A 21 12.33 -17.21 20.78
C GLN A 21 12.60 -18.57 20.10
N MET A 22 13.57 -18.60 19.20
CA MET A 22 14.12 -19.80 18.56
C MET A 22 15.63 -19.64 18.40
N GLY A 23 16.38 -20.03 19.43
CA GLY A 23 17.82 -19.82 19.49
C GLY A 23 18.21 -18.34 19.35
N PRO A 24 19.02 -17.96 18.34
CA PRO A 24 19.43 -16.57 18.12
C PRO A 24 18.39 -15.71 17.38
N LEU A 25 17.24 -16.28 17.01
CA LEU A 25 16.19 -15.59 16.24
C LEU A 25 14.91 -15.41 17.06
N THR A 26 14.16 -14.35 16.74
CA THR A 26 12.77 -14.17 17.18
C THR A 26 11.80 -14.35 16.01
N VAL A 27 10.59 -14.78 16.30
CA VAL A 27 9.44 -14.78 15.37
C VAL A 27 8.19 -14.40 16.12
N SER A 28 7.33 -13.62 15.49
CA SER A 28 6.03 -13.26 16.03
C SER A 28 4.92 -14.15 15.49
N TYR A 29 3.94 -14.51 16.30
CA TYR A 29 2.73 -15.22 15.91
C TYR A 29 1.50 -14.32 16.02
N GLU A 30 0.64 -14.33 15.00
CA GLU A 30 -0.63 -13.60 14.94
C GLU A 30 -1.65 -14.39 14.11
N ASN A 31 -2.71 -14.92 14.75
CA ASN A 31 -3.84 -15.58 14.09
C ASN A 31 -3.44 -16.63 13.03
N GLY A 32 -2.54 -17.56 13.35
CA GLY A 32 -2.08 -18.60 12.44
C GLY A 32 -0.95 -18.19 11.50
N PHE A 33 -0.54 -16.92 11.51
CA PHE A 33 0.56 -16.41 10.69
C PHE A 33 1.81 -16.17 11.53
N PHE A 34 2.96 -16.54 10.98
CA PHE A 34 4.25 -16.26 11.59
C PHE A 34 4.85 -15.04 10.90
N ARG A 35 5.04 -13.95 11.63
CA ARG A 35 5.54 -12.65 11.15
C ARG A 35 6.92 -12.34 11.73
N TYR A 36 7.66 -11.50 11.04
CA TYR A 36 8.89 -10.86 11.53
C TYR A 36 9.91 -11.85 12.11
N PHE A 37 10.44 -12.72 11.26
CA PHE A 37 11.59 -13.53 11.62
C PHE A 37 12.79 -12.59 11.71
N ARG A 38 13.33 -12.38 12.91
CA ARG A 38 14.39 -11.41 13.15
C ARG A 38 15.61 -12.06 13.76
N TRP A 39 16.77 -11.54 13.37
CA TRP A 39 18.04 -11.79 14.03
C TRP A 39 18.49 -10.49 14.71
N GLY A 40 18.33 -10.40 16.03
CA GLY A 40 18.37 -9.11 16.73
C GLY A 40 17.32 -8.15 16.16
N GLY A 41 17.74 -6.95 15.74
CA GLY A 41 16.85 -5.98 15.07
C GLY A 41 16.69 -6.20 13.55
N HIS A 42 17.40 -7.14 12.94
CA HIS A 42 17.39 -7.35 11.50
C HIS A 42 16.28 -8.32 11.10
N GLU A 43 15.29 -7.82 10.36
CA GLU A 43 14.27 -8.67 9.78
C GLU A 43 14.83 -9.50 8.61
N ILE A 44 14.62 -10.81 8.65
CA ILE A 44 15.08 -11.80 7.68
C ILE A 44 13.92 -12.28 6.80
N LEU A 45 12.80 -12.65 7.42
CA LEU A 45 11.54 -12.95 6.71
C LEU A 45 10.41 -12.11 7.31
N ARG A 46 9.56 -11.60 6.43
CA ARG A 46 8.40 -10.78 6.80
C ARG A 46 7.28 -11.63 7.33
N MET A 47 6.92 -12.70 6.63
CA MET A 47 5.80 -13.55 7.01
C MET A 47 5.85 -14.93 6.37
N ILE A 48 5.40 -15.96 7.08
CA ILE A 48 5.03 -17.27 6.52
C ILE A 48 3.55 -17.51 6.89
N TYR A 49 2.73 -17.70 5.87
CA TYR A 49 1.29 -17.99 6.01
C TYR A 49 0.81 -18.90 4.89
N PHE A 50 -0.43 -19.40 5.00
CA PHE A 50 -1.09 -20.14 3.93
C PHE A 50 -2.50 -19.61 3.72
N ALA A 51 -3.01 -19.77 2.50
CA ALA A 51 -4.32 -19.25 2.12
C ALA A 51 -5.04 -20.14 1.12
N ILE A 52 -6.38 -20.07 1.13
CA ILE A 52 -7.23 -20.51 0.04
C ILE A 52 -7.67 -19.28 -0.75
N ARG A 53 -7.40 -19.29 -2.06
CA ARG A 53 -7.90 -18.30 -3.02
C ARG A 53 -8.87 -18.97 -3.99
N ASP A 54 -10.08 -18.44 -4.09
CA ASP A 54 -11.11 -18.91 -5.02
C ASP A 54 -10.80 -18.52 -6.48
N GLU A 55 -11.69 -18.88 -7.41
CA GLU A 55 -11.54 -18.62 -8.84
C GLU A 55 -11.48 -17.13 -9.24
N ASN A 56 -11.92 -16.24 -8.35
CA ASN A 56 -11.91 -14.79 -8.53
C ASN A 56 -10.81 -14.11 -7.69
N TRP A 57 -9.84 -14.89 -7.19
CA TRP A 57 -8.80 -14.45 -6.27
C TRP A 57 -9.32 -13.92 -4.92
N GLY A 58 -10.57 -14.22 -4.54
CA GLY A 58 -11.08 -13.96 -3.19
C GLY A 58 -10.31 -14.80 -2.18
N THR A 59 -9.94 -14.21 -1.03
CA THR A 59 -9.29 -14.96 0.07
C THR A 59 -10.34 -15.41 1.06
N TRP A 60 -10.43 -16.71 1.33
CA TRP A 60 -11.33 -17.21 2.37
C TRP A 60 -10.76 -16.91 3.76
N SER A 61 -11.63 -16.44 4.66
CA SER A 61 -11.27 -16.17 6.05
C SER A 61 -11.05 -17.48 6.81
N PRO A 62 -9.85 -17.69 7.40
CA PRO A 62 -9.58 -18.89 8.18
C PRO A 62 -10.26 -18.83 9.56
N ILE A 63 -10.66 -19.98 10.08
CA ILE A 63 -11.15 -20.17 11.45
C ILE A 63 -10.24 -21.19 12.13
N ILE A 64 -9.53 -20.76 13.17
CA ILE A 64 -8.58 -21.58 13.92
C ILE A 64 -9.26 -22.19 15.15
N SER A 65 -9.05 -23.49 15.37
CA SER A 65 -9.49 -24.24 16.54
C SER A 65 -8.38 -25.17 17.05
N ASP A 66 -8.56 -25.68 18.27
CA ASP A 66 -7.67 -26.67 18.88
C ASP A 66 -6.19 -26.23 18.92
N GLU A 67 -5.95 -24.94 19.13
CA GLU A 67 -4.61 -24.37 19.22
C GLU A 67 -3.91 -24.82 20.51
N GLN A 68 -2.75 -25.46 20.36
CA GLN A 68 -1.96 -26.01 21.46
C GLN A 68 -0.50 -25.59 21.35
N TRP A 69 0.04 -25.07 22.45
CA TRP A 69 1.40 -24.57 22.55
C TRP A 69 2.24 -25.38 23.51
N THR A 70 3.50 -25.61 23.14
CA THR A 70 4.59 -25.96 24.04
C THR A 70 5.70 -24.94 23.83
N ILE A 71 5.98 -24.09 24.82
CA ILE A 71 6.96 -23.02 24.72
C ILE A 71 8.10 -23.30 25.69
N ASN A 72 9.33 -23.27 25.18
CA ASN A 72 10.58 -23.35 25.92
C ASN A 72 11.32 -22.01 25.77
N PRO A 73 12.38 -21.76 26.57
CA PRO A 73 13.13 -20.49 26.50
C PRO A 73 13.76 -20.18 25.13
N ASP A 74 14.09 -21.20 24.35
CA ASP A 74 14.82 -21.10 23.07
C ASP A 74 14.15 -21.88 21.94
N GLY A 75 12.86 -22.21 22.08
CA GLY A 75 12.09 -22.91 21.06
C GLY A 75 10.63 -23.11 21.42
N PHE A 76 9.85 -23.56 20.45
CA PHE A 76 8.42 -23.76 20.63
C PHE A 76 7.88 -24.84 19.69
N ARG A 77 6.69 -25.32 20.01
CA ARG A 77 5.85 -26.14 19.16
C ARG A 77 4.41 -25.66 19.23
N LEU A 78 3.81 -25.48 18.07
CA LEU A 78 2.42 -25.11 17.87
C LEU A 78 1.71 -26.19 17.05
N THR A 79 0.49 -26.54 17.45
CA THR A 79 -0.43 -27.29 16.59
C THR A 79 -1.81 -26.67 16.62
N TYR A 80 -2.51 -26.66 15.48
CA TYR A 80 -3.91 -26.24 15.43
C TYR A 80 -4.64 -26.82 14.21
N THR A 81 -5.96 -26.74 14.24
CA THR A 81 -6.83 -27.00 13.08
C THR A 81 -7.26 -25.66 12.49
N CYS A 82 -7.19 -25.51 11.18
CA CYS A 82 -7.72 -24.33 10.48
C CYS A 82 -8.76 -24.79 9.47
N HIS A 83 -9.99 -24.29 9.59
CA HIS A 83 -11.06 -24.59 8.66
C HIS A 83 -11.63 -23.33 8.04
N TYR A 84 -12.42 -23.51 6.99
CA TYR A 84 -13.12 -22.42 6.30
C TYR A 84 -14.59 -22.73 6.27
N GLU A 85 -15.43 -21.71 6.41
CA GLU A 85 -16.87 -21.82 6.25
C GLU A 85 -17.34 -21.10 4.99
N GLN A 86 -18.11 -21.80 4.16
CA GLN A 86 -18.73 -21.26 2.94
C GLN A 86 -20.18 -21.73 2.90
N ASN A 87 -21.12 -20.78 2.85
CA ASN A 87 -22.57 -21.06 2.79
C ASN A 87 -23.05 -22.04 3.87
N GLY A 88 -22.57 -21.88 5.11
CA GLY A 88 -22.95 -22.71 6.26
C GLY A 88 -22.36 -24.13 6.24
N LYS A 89 -21.35 -24.39 5.41
CA LYS A 89 -20.64 -25.68 5.36
C LYS A 89 -19.13 -25.48 5.49
N THR A 90 -18.41 -26.54 5.83
CA THR A 90 -16.95 -26.55 5.94
C THR A 90 -16.33 -27.24 4.73
N PRO A 91 -16.00 -26.55 3.62
CA PRO A 91 -15.46 -27.19 2.42
C PRO A 91 -14.02 -27.71 2.57
N PHE A 92 -13.23 -27.15 3.49
CA PHE A 92 -11.81 -27.47 3.59
C PHE A 92 -11.29 -27.31 5.02
N VAL A 93 -10.40 -28.21 5.43
CA VAL A 93 -9.75 -28.22 6.75
C VAL A 93 -8.26 -28.50 6.60
N TRP A 94 -7.43 -27.71 7.27
CA TRP A 94 -5.99 -27.92 7.49
C TRP A 94 -5.74 -28.42 8.90
N LYS A 95 -4.79 -29.36 9.05
CA LYS A 95 -4.04 -29.55 10.29
C LYS A 95 -2.68 -28.89 10.13
N VAL A 96 -2.27 -28.14 11.15
CA VAL A 96 -1.02 -27.37 11.12
C VAL A 96 -0.13 -27.78 12.27
N VAL A 97 1.16 -27.94 11.97
CA VAL A 97 2.22 -28.12 12.96
C VAL A 97 3.33 -27.13 12.63
N ALA A 98 3.77 -26.35 13.62
CA ALA A 98 4.91 -25.44 13.48
C ALA A 98 5.86 -25.58 14.66
N GLU A 99 7.16 -25.57 14.40
CA GLU A 99 8.22 -25.79 15.39
C GLU A 99 9.38 -24.83 15.15
N GLY A 100 9.83 -24.17 16.21
CA GLY A 100 11.08 -23.39 16.24
C GLY A 100 12.03 -23.99 17.26
N ASN A 101 13.32 -24.09 16.95
CA ASN A 101 14.31 -24.73 17.84
C ASN A 101 15.50 -23.82 18.20
N HIS A 102 16.33 -24.30 19.14
CA HIS A 102 17.47 -23.58 19.70
C HIS A 102 18.57 -23.21 18.69
N THR A 103 18.52 -23.74 17.46
CA THR A 103 19.47 -23.40 16.39
C THR A 103 18.98 -22.26 15.48
N GLY A 104 17.75 -21.79 15.68
CA GLY A 104 17.09 -20.82 14.79
C GLY A 104 16.46 -21.47 13.56
N GLU A 105 16.33 -22.79 13.53
CA GLU A 105 15.54 -23.49 12.52
C GLU A 105 14.05 -23.42 12.87
N PHE A 106 13.24 -23.11 11.87
CA PHE A 106 11.78 -23.06 11.93
C PHE A 106 11.20 -23.99 10.86
N SER A 107 10.26 -24.84 11.24
CA SER A 107 9.49 -25.67 10.32
C SER A 107 8.01 -25.44 10.49
N ILE A 108 7.25 -25.52 9.39
CA ILE A 108 5.80 -25.54 9.40
C ILE A 108 5.27 -26.50 8.34
N SER A 109 4.32 -27.36 8.72
CA SER A 109 3.60 -28.24 7.81
C SER A 109 2.10 -27.96 7.83
N ILE A 110 1.48 -28.09 6.66
CA ILE A 110 0.02 -28.05 6.50
C ILE A 110 -0.44 -29.34 5.82
N ASP A 111 -1.44 -29.97 6.44
CA ASP A 111 -2.08 -31.19 5.97
C ASP A 111 -3.57 -30.93 5.77
N GLY A 112 -3.96 -30.73 4.52
CA GLY A 112 -5.31 -30.31 4.13
C GLY A 112 -6.14 -31.42 3.53
N ILE A 113 -7.46 -31.37 3.77
CA ILE A 113 -8.44 -32.24 3.12
C ILE A 113 -9.67 -31.42 2.67
N ALA A 114 -10.08 -31.66 1.42
CA ALA A 114 -11.32 -31.12 0.88
C ALA A 114 -12.50 -31.97 1.32
N HIS A 115 -13.43 -31.38 2.07
CA HIS A 115 -14.70 -32.02 2.43
C HIS A 115 -15.80 -31.75 1.39
N GLN A 116 -15.56 -30.84 0.45
CA GLN A 116 -16.42 -30.55 -0.69
C GLN A 116 -15.59 -30.17 -1.91
N THR A 117 -16.20 -30.33 -3.09
CA THR A 117 -15.57 -29.90 -4.35
C THR A 117 -15.70 -28.39 -4.54
N PHE A 118 -14.61 -27.70 -4.89
CA PHE A 118 -14.61 -26.26 -5.22
C PHE A 118 -13.48 -25.89 -6.19
N LEU A 119 -13.56 -24.69 -6.78
CA LEU A 119 -12.52 -24.13 -7.63
C LEU A 119 -11.52 -23.32 -6.81
N LYS A 120 -10.23 -23.46 -7.10
CA LYS A 120 -9.17 -22.68 -6.46
C LYS A 120 -8.17 -22.11 -7.46
N ASN A 121 -7.70 -20.91 -7.18
CA ASN A 121 -6.46 -20.38 -7.73
C ASN A 121 -5.27 -20.68 -6.80
N ARG A 122 -5.50 -20.81 -5.48
CA ARG A 122 -4.47 -21.20 -4.50
C ARG A 122 -5.05 -22.02 -3.35
N ALA A 123 -4.28 -23.00 -2.90
CA ALA A 123 -4.42 -23.63 -1.59
C ALA A 123 -3.00 -24.02 -1.15
N GLY A 124 -2.35 -23.19 -0.34
CA GLY A 124 -0.97 -23.43 0.06
C GLY A 124 -0.24 -22.21 0.58
N PHE A 125 1.07 -22.37 0.79
CA PHE A 125 1.94 -21.36 1.41
C PHE A 125 2.18 -20.12 0.55
N CYS A 126 2.41 -19.02 1.27
CA CYS A 126 2.97 -17.76 0.80
C CYS A 126 4.02 -17.32 1.83
N ILE A 127 5.22 -17.00 1.35
CA ILE A 127 6.38 -16.61 2.15
C ILE A 127 6.80 -15.22 1.70
N LEU A 128 6.83 -14.27 2.62
CA LEU A 128 7.17 -12.88 2.35
C LEU A 128 8.60 -12.60 2.81
N HIS A 129 9.41 -12.07 1.90
CA HIS A 129 10.74 -11.56 2.17
C HIS A 129 10.66 -10.02 2.26
N PRO A 130 11.23 -9.38 3.28
CA PRO A 130 11.22 -7.93 3.38
C PRO A 130 12.04 -7.30 2.26
N ILE A 131 11.73 -6.07 1.83
CA ILE A 131 12.55 -5.39 0.81
C ILE A 131 13.87 -4.92 1.40
N VAL A 132 13.82 -4.27 2.56
CA VAL A 132 15.01 -3.77 3.27
C VAL A 132 15.89 -4.95 3.67
N GLY A 133 17.13 -4.93 3.21
CA GLY A 133 18.09 -6.00 3.45
C GLY A 133 18.03 -7.17 2.48
N THR A 134 17.02 -7.28 1.60
CA THR A 134 16.89 -8.37 0.61
C THR A 134 17.07 -7.88 -0.82
N ALA A 135 16.51 -6.73 -1.20
CA ALA A 135 16.63 -6.21 -2.57
C ALA A 135 18.12 -6.05 -2.97
N GLY A 136 18.47 -6.50 -4.17
CA GLY A 136 19.85 -6.51 -4.68
C GLY A 136 20.75 -7.63 -4.14
N GLN A 137 20.33 -8.36 -3.10
CA GLN A 137 21.18 -9.38 -2.48
C GLN A 137 21.33 -10.63 -3.35
N PRO A 138 22.49 -11.34 -3.26
CA PRO A 138 22.68 -12.65 -3.87
C PRO A 138 21.63 -13.65 -3.42
N CYS A 139 21.18 -14.46 -4.36
CA CYS A 139 20.28 -15.58 -4.13
C CYS A 139 20.72 -16.78 -4.97
N GLU A 140 20.60 -17.98 -4.42
CA GLU A 140 20.74 -19.21 -5.19
C GLU A 140 19.44 -20.01 -5.08
N LEU A 141 18.88 -20.34 -6.23
CA LEU A 141 17.67 -21.13 -6.36
C LEU A 141 18.03 -22.60 -6.48
N ILE A 142 17.23 -23.44 -5.83
CA ILE A 142 17.23 -24.89 -6.00
C ILE A 142 15.98 -25.23 -6.79
N HIS A 143 16.15 -25.75 -8.00
CA HIS A 143 15.05 -26.14 -8.86
C HIS A 143 14.52 -27.54 -8.53
N PRO A 144 13.27 -27.89 -8.91
CA PRO A 144 12.69 -29.21 -8.67
C PRO A 144 13.48 -30.40 -9.25
N ASP A 145 14.29 -30.17 -10.29
CA ASP A 145 15.18 -31.18 -10.88
C ASP A 145 16.53 -31.30 -10.15
N GLY A 146 16.75 -30.51 -9.09
CA GLY A 146 17.97 -30.44 -8.31
C GLY A 146 19.03 -29.49 -8.87
N ASN A 147 18.80 -28.84 -10.02
CA ASN A 147 19.72 -27.85 -10.56
C ASN A 147 19.77 -26.59 -9.67
N LEU A 148 20.94 -25.95 -9.66
CA LEU A 148 21.18 -24.70 -8.94
C LEU A 148 21.30 -23.53 -9.92
N GLU A 149 20.66 -22.41 -9.60
CA GLU A 149 20.79 -21.14 -10.33
C GLU A 149 21.26 -20.04 -9.39
N THR A 150 22.36 -19.37 -9.72
CA THR A 150 22.81 -18.17 -9.02
C THR A 150 22.20 -16.93 -9.64
N THR A 151 21.54 -16.11 -8.82
CA THR A 151 20.80 -14.92 -9.23
C THR A 151 20.85 -13.85 -8.12
N ARG A 152 20.03 -12.80 -8.23
CA ARG A 152 19.85 -11.75 -7.23
C ARG A 152 18.40 -11.34 -7.13
N PHE A 153 17.99 -10.91 -5.93
CA PHE A 153 16.72 -10.21 -5.79
C PHE A 153 16.73 -8.89 -6.57
N PRO A 154 15.67 -8.55 -7.32
CA PRO A 154 15.63 -7.31 -8.09
C PRO A 154 15.75 -6.06 -7.21
N GLU A 155 16.65 -5.14 -7.58
CA GLU A 155 16.76 -3.84 -6.90
C GLU A 155 15.57 -2.94 -7.26
N THR A 156 15.36 -2.71 -8.57
CA THR A 156 14.14 -2.11 -9.12
C THR A 156 13.03 -3.14 -9.26
N ILE A 157 11.77 -2.69 -9.26
CA ILE A 157 10.61 -3.60 -9.29
C ILE A 157 10.58 -4.39 -10.61
N SER A 158 10.67 -5.71 -10.50
CA SER A 158 10.57 -6.60 -11.67
C SER A 158 9.12 -6.68 -12.15
N PRO A 159 8.81 -6.43 -13.45
CA PRO A 159 7.45 -6.56 -13.96
C PRO A 159 6.98 -8.02 -14.06
N ALA A 160 7.90 -8.96 -14.20
CA ALA A 160 7.65 -10.40 -14.21
C ALA A 160 8.07 -11.04 -12.88
N ASN A 161 7.61 -12.28 -12.63
CA ASN A 161 8.06 -13.08 -11.50
C ASN A 161 9.58 -13.31 -11.63
N PRO A 162 10.42 -12.76 -10.72
CA PRO A 162 11.86 -12.88 -10.84
C PRO A 162 12.38 -14.31 -10.74
N PHE A 163 11.76 -15.16 -9.93
CA PHE A 163 12.20 -16.54 -9.72
C PHE A 163 11.07 -17.50 -10.05
N LYS A 164 11.36 -18.55 -10.81
CA LYS A 164 10.40 -19.58 -11.23
C LYS A 164 10.96 -20.96 -10.95
N GLN A 165 10.08 -21.95 -10.89
CA GLN A 165 10.46 -23.35 -10.69
C GLN A 165 11.36 -23.50 -9.46
N VAL A 166 10.88 -23.08 -8.30
CA VAL A 166 11.64 -23.05 -7.04
C VAL A 166 11.19 -24.21 -6.15
N ALA A 167 12.13 -25.03 -5.70
CA ALA A 167 11.95 -26.07 -4.67
C ALA A 167 12.70 -25.71 -3.36
N GLY A 168 13.68 -24.83 -3.46
CA GLY A 168 14.37 -24.25 -2.33
C GLY A 168 15.10 -22.98 -2.76
N MET A 169 15.53 -22.18 -1.80
CA MET A 169 16.38 -21.04 -2.09
C MET A 169 17.27 -20.72 -0.89
N ARG A 170 18.44 -20.17 -1.17
CA ARG A 170 19.25 -19.49 -0.16
C ARG A 170 19.54 -18.06 -0.57
N TRP A 171 19.61 -17.14 0.38
CA TRP A 171 19.89 -15.74 0.10
C TRP A 171 20.72 -15.12 1.23
N GLN A 172 21.40 -14.02 0.90
CA GLN A 172 22.16 -13.26 1.88
C GLN A 172 21.31 -12.14 2.51
N GLN A 173 21.49 -11.95 3.81
CA GLN A 173 20.92 -10.84 4.57
C GLN A 173 21.72 -10.56 5.84
N GLY A 174 21.39 -9.51 6.61
CA GLY A 174 21.96 -9.26 7.93
C GLY A 174 23.48 -9.07 7.93
N GLY A 175 24.05 -8.37 6.93
CA GLY A 175 25.49 -8.21 6.81
C GLY A 175 26.22 -9.40 6.16
N GLY A 176 25.54 -10.14 5.28
CA GLY A 176 26.13 -11.18 4.41
C GLY A 176 25.93 -12.62 4.88
N GLN A 177 25.12 -12.83 5.93
CA GLN A 177 24.75 -14.14 6.44
C GLN A 177 23.79 -14.86 5.49
N TRP A 178 23.99 -16.15 5.29
CA TRP A 178 23.12 -16.96 4.44
C TRP A 178 21.98 -17.59 5.23
N PHE A 179 20.78 -17.51 4.67
CA PHE A 179 19.58 -18.19 5.15
C PHE A 179 19.06 -19.09 4.05
N LYS A 180 18.40 -20.19 4.44
CA LYS A 180 17.84 -21.17 3.52
C LYS A 180 16.37 -21.40 3.79
N LEU A 181 15.63 -21.54 2.70
CA LEU A 181 14.27 -22.07 2.65
C LEU A 181 14.26 -23.35 1.83
N GLU A 182 13.70 -24.41 2.39
CA GLU A 182 13.34 -25.63 1.68
C GLU A 182 11.81 -25.73 1.65
N MET A 183 11.28 -26.06 0.47
CA MET A 183 9.85 -26.05 0.19
C MET A 183 9.44 -27.41 -0.37
N GLU A 184 8.47 -28.05 0.27
CA GLU A 184 7.97 -29.37 -0.12
C GLU A 184 6.46 -29.32 -0.40
N GLY A 185 6.01 -30.25 -1.26
CA GLY A 185 4.59 -30.45 -1.56
C GLY A 185 4.06 -29.71 -2.79
N ASP A 186 4.81 -28.76 -3.34
CA ASP A 186 4.53 -28.14 -4.64
C ASP A 186 5.79 -27.46 -5.22
N VAL A 187 5.67 -26.93 -6.43
CA VAL A 187 6.65 -26.02 -7.03
C VAL A 187 6.26 -24.59 -6.67
N PHE A 188 7.26 -23.76 -6.37
CA PHE A 188 7.07 -22.37 -5.99
C PHE A 188 7.61 -21.41 -7.06
N GLU A 189 7.18 -20.16 -6.98
CA GLU A 189 7.76 -19.05 -7.70
C GLU A 189 7.75 -17.79 -6.82
N THR A 190 8.61 -16.83 -7.13
CA THR A 190 8.71 -15.56 -6.41
C THR A 190 8.17 -14.44 -7.28
N GLU A 191 7.24 -13.67 -6.73
CA GLU A 191 6.68 -12.44 -7.30
C GLU A 191 7.21 -11.23 -6.55
N ASP A 192 7.47 -10.15 -7.28
CA ASP A 192 7.79 -8.85 -6.71
C ASP A 192 6.49 -8.10 -6.40
N GLN A 193 6.02 -8.16 -5.15
CA GLN A 193 4.72 -7.59 -4.79
C GLN A 193 4.71 -6.06 -4.75
N ARG A 194 5.88 -5.40 -4.85
CA ARG A 194 5.98 -3.95 -4.98
C ARG A 194 5.27 -3.42 -6.23
N ASN A 195 4.99 -4.27 -7.23
CA ASN A 195 4.10 -3.95 -8.34
C ASN A 195 2.70 -3.47 -7.87
N TRP A 196 2.22 -3.96 -6.73
CA TRP A 196 0.97 -3.52 -6.08
C TRP A 196 1.22 -2.62 -4.87
N THR A 197 2.41 -2.05 -4.76
CA THR A 197 2.91 -1.28 -3.61
C THR A 197 3.06 -2.08 -2.31
N ASP A 198 2.93 -3.41 -2.34
CA ASP A 198 3.24 -4.24 -1.18
C ASP A 198 4.75 -4.32 -0.97
N ALA A 199 5.24 -4.07 0.25
CA ALA A 199 6.68 -3.97 0.53
C ALA A 199 7.30 -5.34 0.84
N SER A 200 7.15 -6.30 -0.08
CA SER A 200 7.79 -7.61 0.01
C SER A 200 7.99 -8.28 -1.36
N PHE A 201 8.90 -9.27 -1.38
CA PHE A 201 8.87 -10.33 -2.38
C PHE A 201 8.05 -11.49 -1.81
N LYS A 202 7.19 -12.11 -2.62
CA LYS A 202 6.38 -13.26 -2.21
C LYS A 202 6.79 -14.50 -2.96
N THR A 203 7.28 -15.49 -2.24
CA THR A 203 7.48 -16.85 -2.74
C THR A 203 6.22 -17.67 -2.43
N PHE A 204 5.55 -18.22 -3.44
CA PHE A 204 4.27 -18.90 -3.30
C PHE A 204 4.14 -20.09 -4.24
N CYS A 205 3.19 -20.96 -3.89
CA CYS A 205 2.67 -22.02 -4.76
C CYS A 205 1.16 -21.82 -4.99
N THR A 206 0.55 -22.44 -5.98
CA THR A 206 1.13 -23.13 -7.14
C THR A 206 1.54 -22.09 -8.19
N PRO A 207 2.51 -22.34 -9.11
CA PRO A 207 2.96 -21.34 -10.07
C PRO A 207 1.83 -20.84 -10.99
N GLN A 208 1.84 -19.56 -11.32
CA GLN A 208 0.80 -18.86 -12.09
C GLN A 208 0.74 -19.29 -13.57
N ASP A 209 1.73 -20.01 -14.08
CA ASP A 209 1.70 -20.55 -15.45
C ASP A 209 0.95 -21.88 -15.57
N ARG A 210 0.61 -22.53 -14.44
CA ARG A 210 -0.27 -23.69 -14.44
C ARG A 210 -1.71 -23.27 -14.74
N PRO A 211 -2.55 -24.17 -15.30
CA PRO A 211 -3.96 -23.85 -15.52
C PRO A 211 -4.63 -23.38 -14.22
N PHE A 212 -5.40 -22.28 -14.25
CA PHE A 212 -6.20 -21.83 -13.12
C PHE A 212 -7.52 -21.19 -13.59
N PRO A 213 -8.61 -21.29 -12.80
CA PRO A 213 -8.73 -22.07 -11.57
C PRO A 213 -8.66 -23.57 -11.86
N VAL A 214 -8.26 -24.35 -10.85
CA VAL A 214 -8.34 -25.82 -10.87
C VAL A 214 -9.42 -26.28 -9.91
N THR A 215 -10.05 -27.41 -10.23
CA THR A 215 -10.95 -28.08 -9.30
C THR A 215 -10.15 -28.82 -8.25
N LEU A 216 -10.50 -28.61 -6.98
CA LEU A 216 -10.13 -29.47 -5.87
C LEU A 216 -11.35 -30.33 -5.53
N TRP A 217 -11.24 -31.64 -5.68
CA TRP A 217 -12.35 -32.57 -5.50
C TRP A 217 -12.51 -32.96 -4.03
N GLU A 218 -13.74 -33.30 -3.65
CA GLU A 218 -14.02 -33.87 -2.33
C GLU A 218 -13.15 -35.12 -2.08
N GLY A 219 -12.52 -35.19 -0.91
CA GLY A 219 -11.59 -36.23 -0.51
C GLY A 219 -10.13 -35.98 -0.93
N GLU A 220 -9.85 -35.03 -1.82
CA GLU A 220 -8.47 -34.69 -2.19
C GLU A 220 -7.74 -34.02 -1.03
N THR A 221 -6.44 -34.32 -0.95
CA THR A 221 -5.55 -33.81 0.08
C THR A 221 -4.49 -32.89 -0.49
N VAL A 222 -4.02 -31.95 0.33
CA VAL A 222 -2.92 -31.06 0.02
C VAL A 222 -1.93 -31.13 1.18
N HIS A 223 -0.69 -31.55 0.91
CA HIS A 223 0.38 -31.59 1.91
C HIS A 223 1.51 -30.67 1.48
N GLN A 224 1.97 -29.80 2.37
CA GLN A 224 3.12 -28.92 2.13
C GLN A 224 3.92 -28.73 3.41
N ARG A 225 5.24 -28.51 3.26
CA ARG A 225 6.16 -28.21 4.37
C ARG A 225 7.15 -27.14 3.99
N ILE A 226 7.39 -26.20 4.89
CA ILE A 226 8.44 -25.18 4.80
C ILE A 226 9.46 -25.44 5.90
N LEU A 227 10.75 -25.40 5.54
CA LEU A 227 11.86 -25.37 6.48
C LEU A 227 12.68 -24.09 6.24
N PHE A 228 12.75 -23.23 7.24
CA PHE A 228 13.61 -22.06 7.28
C PHE A 228 14.75 -22.30 8.27
N ARG A 229 15.99 -21.95 7.89
CA ARG A 229 17.12 -22.01 8.81
C ARG A 229 18.26 -21.05 8.41
N PRO A 230 19.08 -20.59 9.37
CA PRO A 230 20.38 -20.04 9.05
C PRO A 230 21.34 -21.15 8.57
N GLU A 231 22.17 -20.87 7.57
CA GLU A 231 23.16 -21.85 7.05
C GLU A 231 24.48 -21.82 7.83
N GLN A 232 24.60 -20.89 8.77
CA GLN A 232 25.71 -20.78 9.71
C GLN A 232 25.20 -20.48 11.12
N SER A 233 26.03 -20.75 12.13
CA SER A 233 25.72 -20.31 13.49
C SER A 233 25.66 -18.79 13.55
N LEU A 234 24.54 -18.27 14.03
CA LEU A 234 24.37 -16.84 14.22
C LEU A 234 24.83 -16.45 15.63
N PRO A 235 25.69 -15.43 15.78
CA PRO A 235 26.03 -14.95 17.10
C PRO A 235 24.79 -14.33 17.76
N ALA A 236 24.69 -14.50 19.08
CA ALA A 236 23.65 -13.85 19.86
C ALA A 236 23.81 -12.33 19.74
N LEU A 237 22.82 -11.68 19.15
CA LEU A 237 22.71 -10.23 19.16
C LEU A 237 21.78 -9.86 20.32
N SER A 238 22.25 -8.99 21.20
CA SER A 238 21.36 -8.36 22.19
C SER A 238 20.32 -7.52 21.44
N GLU A 239 19.06 -7.65 21.82
CA GLU A 239 18.05 -6.68 21.39
C GLU A 239 18.50 -5.26 21.73
N SER A 240 18.30 -4.36 20.79
CA SER A 240 18.70 -2.97 20.91
C SER A 240 17.81 -2.23 21.92
N GLY A 241 18.35 -1.97 23.11
CA GLY A 241 18.07 -0.78 23.92
C GLY A 241 16.62 -0.54 24.37
N PRO A 242 16.35 0.61 25.02
CA PRO A 242 15.00 0.98 25.46
C PRO A 242 14.02 1.04 24.27
N ASN A 243 12.71 0.92 24.55
CA ASN A 243 11.63 0.98 23.55
C ASN A 243 11.41 2.39 22.92
N THR A 244 12.47 3.19 22.89
CA THR A 244 12.49 4.53 22.29
C THR A 244 12.92 4.40 20.83
N ILE A 245 12.13 4.97 19.94
CA ILE A 245 12.46 5.10 18.53
C ILE A 245 13.37 6.29 18.33
N PHE A 246 14.44 6.10 17.55
CA PHE A 246 15.35 7.17 17.18
C PHE A 246 15.00 7.67 15.77
N ILE A 247 14.80 8.98 15.66
CA ILE A 247 14.60 9.65 14.36
C ILE A 247 15.88 10.34 13.94
N GLN A 248 16.23 10.16 12.66
CA GLN A 248 17.34 10.81 11.99
C GLN A 248 16.85 11.46 10.70
N PHE A 249 17.63 12.39 10.15
CA PHE A 249 17.41 12.96 8.82
C PHE A 249 18.74 13.18 8.11
N ASP A 250 18.66 13.30 6.79
CA ASP A 250 19.80 13.60 5.93
C ASP A 250 19.56 14.95 5.25
N GLU A 251 20.24 15.98 5.73
CA GLU A 251 20.08 17.38 5.29
C GLU A 251 20.41 17.59 3.80
N GLU A 252 21.26 16.73 3.23
CA GLU A 252 21.66 16.77 1.83
C GLU A 252 20.65 16.07 0.92
N GLN A 253 19.87 15.12 1.44
CA GLN A 253 18.85 14.39 0.70
C GLN A 253 17.51 15.12 0.74
N ARG A 254 17.33 16.02 -0.23
CA ARG A 254 16.11 16.82 -0.37
C ARG A 254 15.37 16.53 -1.67
N THR A 255 14.05 16.46 -1.58
CA THR A 255 13.16 16.44 -2.74
C THR A 255 12.18 17.61 -2.69
N ALA A 256 11.59 17.97 -3.83
CA ALA A 256 10.48 18.92 -3.84
C ALA A 256 9.27 18.30 -3.13
N PHE A 257 8.56 19.07 -2.32
CA PHE A 257 7.31 18.59 -1.74
C PHE A 257 6.26 18.39 -2.84
N SER A 258 5.63 17.22 -2.85
CA SER A 258 4.62 16.87 -3.85
C SER A 258 3.44 17.83 -3.81
N ALA A 259 2.90 18.17 -4.98
CA ALA A 259 1.57 18.77 -5.04
C ALA A 259 0.53 17.77 -4.50
N ILE A 260 -0.44 18.23 -3.71
CA ILE A 260 -1.46 17.38 -3.07
C ILE A 260 -2.84 17.87 -3.47
N GLY A 261 -3.66 16.98 -4.03
CA GLY A 261 -5.05 17.26 -4.41
C GLY A 261 -6.05 16.23 -3.90
N LEU A 262 -7.33 16.49 -4.17
CA LEU A 262 -8.45 15.62 -3.79
C LEU A 262 -9.29 15.22 -5.02
N GLY A 263 -9.85 14.01 -5.00
CA GLY A 263 -10.86 13.60 -5.97
C GLY A 263 -12.24 14.19 -5.70
N ALA A 264 -13.03 14.33 -6.75
CA ALA A 264 -14.45 14.63 -6.65
C ALA A 264 -15.20 13.52 -5.89
N SER A 265 -16.21 13.91 -5.11
CA SER A 265 -17.06 12.92 -4.44
C SER A 265 -17.88 12.15 -5.47
N THR A 266 -17.85 10.82 -5.37
CA THR A 266 -18.75 9.95 -6.13
C THR A 266 -20.03 9.62 -5.35
N GLU A 267 -20.15 10.12 -4.12
CA GLU A 267 -21.26 9.85 -3.19
C GLU A 267 -22.29 10.99 -3.15
N ILE A 268 -21.88 12.21 -3.49
CA ILE A 268 -22.76 13.38 -3.65
C ILE A 268 -22.51 14.07 -4.98
N ARG A 269 -23.51 14.80 -5.50
CA ARG A 269 -23.38 15.52 -6.79
C ARG A 269 -22.93 16.97 -6.63
N GLY A 270 -23.49 17.69 -5.67
CA GLY A 270 -23.19 19.11 -5.45
C GLY A 270 -22.68 19.35 -4.04
N LEU A 271 -21.69 20.23 -3.90
CA LEU A 271 -21.26 20.71 -2.60
C LEU A 271 -22.29 21.69 -2.03
N THR A 272 -22.75 21.44 -0.80
CA THR A 272 -23.59 22.38 -0.06
C THR A 272 -22.72 23.50 0.51
N GLU A 273 -23.33 24.63 0.89
CA GLU A 273 -22.60 25.76 1.48
C GLU A 273 -21.74 25.36 2.70
N PRO A 274 -22.22 24.55 3.68
CA PRO A 274 -21.37 24.08 4.76
C PRO A 274 -20.15 23.26 4.31
N LEU A 275 -20.30 22.44 3.26
CA LEU A 275 -19.20 21.65 2.70
C LEU A 275 -18.17 22.56 2.01
N VAL A 276 -18.63 23.56 1.25
CA VAL A 276 -17.76 24.55 0.61
C VAL A 276 -16.98 25.32 1.68
N GLN A 277 -17.65 25.83 2.71
CA GLN A 277 -17.01 26.55 3.82
C GLN A 277 -15.98 25.69 4.57
N ALA A 278 -16.24 24.38 4.69
CA ALA A 278 -15.30 23.45 5.31
C ALA A 278 -14.08 23.12 4.43
N LEU A 279 -14.23 23.14 3.10
CA LEU A 279 -13.17 22.81 2.13
C LEU A 279 -12.30 24.01 1.75
N GLN A 280 -12.87 25.20 1.62
CA GLN A 280 -12.17 26.41 1.17
C GLN A 280 -10.89 26.77 1.96
N PRO A 281 -10.79 26.55 3.29
CA PRO A 281 -9.56 26.86 4.03
C PRO A 281 -8.35 26.01 3.64
N TYR A 282 -8.56 24.90 2.91
CA TYR A 282 -7.50 23.99 2.52
C TYR A 282 -6.85 24.42 1.20
N LEU A 283 -5.53 24.60 1.26
CA LEU A 283 -4.70 24.92 0.11
C LEU A 283 -4.36 23.64 -0.67
N PHE A 284 -5.34 22.94 -1.25
CA PHE A 284 -5.03 21.83 -2.16
C PHE A 284 -4.50 22.36 -3.49
N ASP A 285 -3.63 21.61 -4.18
CA ASP A 285 -3.06 21.99 -5.47
C ASP A 285 -4.02 21.73 -6.64
N HIS A 286 -4.92 20.75 -6.49
CA HIS A 286 -5.87 20.40 -7.54
C HIS A 286 -7.12 19.68 -7.02
N TYR A 287 -8.17 19.77 -7.81
CA TYR A 287 -9.40 18.99 -7.72
C TYR A 287 -9.50 18.04 -8.92
N GLN A 288 -9.46 16.74 -8.65
CA GLN A 288 -9.50 15.70 -9.67
C GLN A 288 -10.94 15.32 -10.01
N ILE A 289 -11.27 15.35 -11.30
CA ILE A 289 -12.58 14.96 -11.82
C ILE A 289 -12.44 13.89 -12.89
N GLU A 290 -13.40 12.97 -12.95
CA GLU A 290 -13.35 11.84 -13.89
C GLU A 290 -14.39 11.99 -14.98
N VAL A 291 -13.93 11.97 -16.22
CA VAL A 291 -14.78 12.18 -17.40
C VAL A 291 -14.68 10.95 -18.29
N SER A 292 -15.82 10.40 -18.65
CA SER A 292 -15.93 9.28 -19.60
C SER A 292 -16.95 9.66 -20.69
N PRO A 293 -16.52 10.26 -21.81
CA PRO A 293 -17.45 10.74 -22.84
C PRO A 293 -18.33 9.65 -23.47
N GLY A 294 -17.95 8.37 -23.32
CA GLY A 294 -18.77 7.22 -23.73
C GLY A 294 -20.02 6.97 -22.86
N LYS A 295 -20.17 7.61 -21.70
CA LYS A 295 -21.37 7.49 -20.84
C LYS A 295 -22.43 8.52 -21.25
N SER A 296 -23.70 8.12 -21.37
CA SER A 296 -24.76 9.03 -21.84
C SER A 296 -25.00 10.26 -20.96
N ASP A 297 -24.65 10.21 -19.67
CA ASP A 297 -24.85 11.28 -18.69
C ASP A 297 -23.57 12.09 -18.39
N TRP A 298 -22.49 11.91 -19.17
CA TRP A 298 -21.19 12.50 -18.83
C TRP A 298 -21.19 14.03 -18.78
N ILE A 299 -21.93 14.70 -19.68
CA ILE A 299 -21.97 16.17 -19.76
C ILE A 299 -22.56 16.80 -18.48
N PRO A 300 -23.80 16.48 -18.05
CA PRO A 300 -24.35 17.09 -16.85
C PRO A 300 -23.53 16.77 -15.59
N VAL A 301 -22.94 15.57 -15.50
CA VAL A 301 -22.02 15.23 -14.40
C VAL A 301 -20.77 16.11 -14.43
N PHE A 302 -20.12 16.21 -15.59
CA PHE A 302 -18.94 17.05 -15.78
C PHE A 302 -19.21 18.52 -15.44
N LEU A 303 -20.31 19.10 -15.92
CA LEU A 303 -20.67 20.49 -15.62
C LEU A 303 -20.94 20.73 -14.13
N GLN A 304 -21.52 19.75 -13.44
CA GLN A 304 -21.70 19.83 -11.99
C GLN A 304 -20.36 19.78 -11.25
N ASP A 305 -19.44 18.92 -11.68
CA ASP A 305 -18.09 18.84 -11.11
C ASP A 305 -17.27 20.13 -11.35
N LEU A 306 -17.41 20.75 -12.53
CA LEU A 306 -16.84 22.08 -12.79
C LEU A 306 -17.43 23.16 -11.87
N THR A 307 -18.72 23.06 -11.56
CA THR A 307 -19.36 23.98 -10.60
C THR A 307 -18.80 23.78 -9.20
N ASN A 308 -18.64 22.54 -8.75
CA ASN A 308 -18.02 22.22 -7.46
C ASN A 308 -16.58 22.77 -7.39
N ALA A 309 -15.79 22.57 -8.45
CA ALA A 309 -14.41 23.06 -8.52
C ALA A 309 -14.32 24.59 -8.40
N ARG A 310 -15.23 25.32 -9.06
CA ARG A 310 -15.33 26.79 -8.96
C ARG A 310 -15.71 27.27 -7.56
N LEU A 311 -16.55 26.52 -6.83
CA LEU A 311 -16.96 26.88 -5.47
C LEU A 311 -15.80 26.79 -4.47
N ILE A 312 -14.89 25.86 -4.68
CA ILE A 312 -13.70 25.65 -3.82
C ILE A 312 -12.42 26.28 -4.38
N ASP A 313 -12.50 26.93 -5.54
CA ASP A 313 -11.41 27.65 -6.22
C ASP A 313 -10.11 26.85 -6.40
N LEU A 314 -10.25 25.59 -6.84
CA LEU A 314 -9.11 24.70 -7.06
C LEU A 314 -8.81 24.48 -8.55
N PRO A 315 -7.52 24.40 -8.96
CA PRO A 315 -7.12 23.98 -10.29
C PRO A 315 -7.65 22.59 -10.64
N LEU A 316 -8.00 22.38 -11.92
CA LEU A 316 -8.57 21.10 -12.37
C LEU A 316 -7.50 20.13 -12.86
N LEU A 317 -7.53 18.91 -12.32
CA LEU A 317 -6.95 17.72 -12.94
C LEU A 317 -8.11 16.89 -13.51
N ILE A 318 -8.16 16.73 -14.83
CA ILE A 318 -9.22 15.94 -15.47
C ILE A 318 -8.65 14.58 -15.87
N THR A 319 -9.23 13.49 -15.38
CA THR A 319 -8.95 12.15 -15.92
C THR A 319 -9.96 11.82 -17.01
N LEU A 320 -9.48 11.63 -18.24
CA LEU A 320 -10.31 11.40 -19.42
C LEU A 320 -10.19 9.95 -19.87
N HIS A 321 -11.28 9.20 -19.74
CA HIS A 321 -11.38 7.81 -20.17
C HIS A 321 -11.93 7.74 -21.59
N LEU A 322 -11.10 7.31 -22.53
CA LEU A 322 -11.41 7.23 -23.96
C LEU A 322 -11.53 5.78 -24.41
N SER A 323 -12.54 5.49 -25.20
CA SER A 323 -12.82 4.17 -25.77
C SER A 323 -12.18 3.98 -27.15
N ASN A 324 -12.55 2.91 -27.85
CA ASN A 324 -12.23 2.76 -29.27
C ASN A 324 -12.79 3.91 -30.14
N ASN A 325 -13.74 4.71 -29.64
CA ASN A 325 -14.23 5.92 -30.29
C ASN A 325 -13.51 7.21 -29.84
N HIS A 326 -12.26 7.07 -29.36
CA HIS A 326 -11.48 8.15 -28.75
C HIS A 326 -11.43 9.46 -29.55
N ALA A 327 -11.41 9.41 -30.88
CA ALA A 327 -11.36 10.62 -31.70
C ALA A 327 -12.62 11.49 -31.57
N ALA A 328 -13.80 10.87 -31.65
CA ALA A 328 -15.07 11.58 -31.51
C ALA A 328 -15.31 12.00 -30.05
N GLU A 329 -14.95 11.15 -29.10
CA GLU A 329 -15.04 11.42 -27.67
C GLU A 329 -14.16 12.60 -27.25
N LEU A 330 -12.90 12.63 -27.68
CA LEU A 330 -11.97 13.72 -27.40
C LEU A 330 -12.47 15.03 -28.00
N ARG A 331 -12.93 15.03 -29.26
CA ARG A 331 -13.51 16.22 -29.90
C ARG A 331 -14.69 16.76 -29.10
N THR A 332 -15.63 15.89 -28.72
CA THR A 332 -16.84 16.30 -27.98
C THR A 332 -16.47 16.82 -26.59
N PHE A 333 -15.49 16.20 -25.92
CA PHE A 333 -14.93 16.72 -24.66
C PHE A 333 -14.37 18.14 -24.82
N LEU A 334 -13.52 18.35 -25.83
CA LEU A 334 -12.90 19.65 -26.10
C LEU A 334 -13.94 20.72 -26.48
N ASP A 335 -14.99 20.36 -27.23
CA ASP A 335 -16.10 21.28 -27.54
C ASP A 335 -16.78 21.78 -26.26
N VAL A 336 -17.08 20.87 -25.32
CA VAL A 336 -17.70 21.24 -24.03
C VAL A 336 -16.74 22.08 -23.18
N VAL A 337 -15.45 21.73 -23.14
CA VAL A 337 -14.40 22.49 -22.44
C VAL A 337 -14.33 23.93 -22.97
N HIS A 338 -14.32 24.12 -24.28
CA HIS A 338 -14.30 25.44 -24.90
C HIS A 338 -15.58 26.24 -24.68
N GLN A 339 -16.75 25.61 -24.86
CA GLN A 339 -18.05 26.26 -24.61
C GLN A 339 -18.17 26.79 -23.18
N ASN A 340 -17.54 26.11 -22.22
CA ASN A 340 -17.56 26.49 -20.80
C ASN A 340 -16.30 27.25 -20.35
N GLN A 341 -15.42 27.62 -21.29
CA GLN A 341 -14.18 28.38 -21.05
C GLN A 341 -13.30 27.74 -19.97
N VAL A 342 -13.22 26.41 -19.96
CA VAL A 342 -12.43 25.66 -18.98
C VAL A 342 -10.99 25.56 -19.48
N ILE A 343 -10.04 25.87 -18.60
CA ILE A 343 -8.62 25.65 -18.84
C ILE A 343 -8.13 24.70 -17.74
N PRO A 344 -8.11 23.38 -17.97
CA PRO A 344 -7.62 22.44 -16.98
C PRO A 344 -6.13 22.65 -16.77
N ALA A 345 -5.67 22.55 -15.52
CA ALA A 345 -4.24 22.58 -15.23
C ALA A 345 -3.57 21.31 -15.78
N GLU A 346 -4.24 20.16 -15.61
CA GLU A 346 -3.74 18.87 -16.06
C GLU A 346 -4.85 18.02 -16.69
N LEU A 347 -4.49 17.27 -17.73
CA LEU A 347 -5.34 16.28 -18.40
C LEU A 347 -4.61 14.93 -18.41
N LEU A 348 -5.16 13.95 -17.70
CA LEU A 348 -4.65 12.58 -17.62
C LEU A 348 -5.50 11.66 -18.51
N LEU A 349 -4.88 11.13 -19.55
CA LEU A 349 -5.54 10.31 -20.56
C LEU A 349 -5.49 8.83 -20.18
N PHE A 350 -6.62 8.14 -20.23
CA PHE A 350 -6.73 6.69 -20.07
C PHE A 350 -7.43 6.07 -21.27
N SER A 351 -7.00 4.86 -21.66
CA SER A 351 -7.77 4.01 -22.57
C SER A 351 -8.68 3.08 -21.76
N THR A 352 -9.91 2.85 -22.22
CA THR A 352 -10.77 1.79 -21.66
C THR A 352 -10.43 0.41 -22.23
N GLU A 353 -9.59 0.37 -23.26
CA GLU A 353 -9.32 -0.80 -24.11
C GLU A 353 -7.89 -1.32 -23.88
N GLY A 354 -7.50 -1.47 -22.62
CA GLY A 354 -6.20 -1.97 -22.25
C GLY A 354 -5.81 -1.68 -20.80
N PRO A 355 -4.65 -2.22 -20.37
CA PRO A 355 -4.13 -2.00 -19.02
C PRO A 355 -3.52 -0.60 -18.84
N THR A 356 -3.09 0.04 -19.92
CA THR A 356 -2.51 1.39 -19.97
C THR A 356 -3.07 2.16 -21.17
N THR A 357 -2.84 3.48 -21.22
CA THR A 357 -3.18 4.32 -22.38
C THR A 357 -2.49 3.78 -23.64
N ASN A 358 -3.28 3.45 -24.67
CA ASN A 358 -2.75 2.86 -25.90
C ASN A 358 -2.12 3.91 -26.83
N ALA A 359 -1.31 3.43 -27.78
CA ALA A 359 -0.53 4.28 -28.66
C ALA A 359 -1.41 5.15 -29.58
N GLU A 360 -2.56 4.64 -30.02
CA GLU A 360 -3.50 5.35 -30.89
C GLU A 360 -4.11 6.57 -30.18
N VAL A 361 -4.52 6.40 -28.91
CA VAL A 361 -5.00 7.51 -28.08
C VAL A 361 -3.90 8.54 -27.86
N LEU A 362 -2.68 8.11 -27.51
CA LEU A 362 -1.55 9.02 -27.28
C LEU A 362 -1.24 9.86 -28.51
N GLN A 363 -1.11 9.22 -29.68
CA GLN A 363 -0.73 9.91 -30.91
C GLN A 363 -1.74 10.98 -31.31
N LEU A 364 -3.04 10.69 -31.19
CA LEU A 364 -4.08 11.67 -31.53
C LEU A 364 -4.20 12.77 -30.46
N ALA A 365 -4.22 12.38 -29.18
CA ALA A 365 -4.59 13.27 -28.10
C ALA A 365 -3.49 14.28 -27.79
N ILE A 366 -2.21 13.91 -27.87
CA ILE A 366 -1.11 14.82 -27.58
C ILE A 366 -1.15 16.02 -28.53
N ASP A 367 -1.14 15.79 -29.85
CA ASP A 367 -1.14 16.88 -30.85
C ASP A 367 -2.40 17.76 -30.74
N THR A 368 -3.55 17.12 -30.57
CA THR A 368 -4.85 17.81 -30.49
C THR A 368 -4.93 18.70 -29.24
N VAL A 369 -4.55 18.17 -28.07
CA VAL A 369 -4.61 18.89 -26.80
C VAL A 369 -3.55 19.97 -26.74
N ARG A 370 -2.33 19.76 -27.25
CA ARG A 370 -1.31 20.83 -27.31
C ARG A 370 -1.75 22.01 -28.17
N SER A 371 -2.45 21.75 -29.26
CA SER A 371 -2.97 22.79 -30.16
C SER A 371 -4.12 23.57 -29.51
N GLN A 372 -5.09 22.87 -28.90
CA GLN A 372 -6.32 23.49 -28.39
C GLN A 372 -6.20 24.01 -26.95
N LEU A 373 -5.38 23.36 -26.11
CA LEU A 373 -5.16 23.68 -24.70
C LEU A 373 -3.65 23.81 -24.39
N PRO A 374 -2.95 24.80 -24.98
CA PRO A 374 -1.48 24.89 -24.93
C PRO A 374 -0.89 25.09 -23.52
N LYS A 375 -1.70 25.47 -22.53
CA LYS A 375 -1.29 25.65 -21.13
C LYS A 375 -1.53 24.42 -20.25
N THR A 376 -2.25 23.42 -20.74
CA THR A 376 -2.60 22.22 -19.98
C THR A 376 -1.46 21.21 -20.04
N ARG A 377 -1.09 20.67 -18.88
CA ARG A 377 -0.16 19.54 -18.82
C ARG A 377 -0.87 18.25 -19.24
N ILE A 378 -0.23 17.41 -20.04
CA ILE A 378 -0.79 16.16 -20.54
C ILE A 378 -0.05 14.99 -19.91
N GLY A 379 -0.80 14.06 -19.34
CA GLY A 379 -0.25 12.80 -18.85
C GLY A 379 -1.01 11.60 -19.36
N ALA A 380 -0.43 10.42 -19.15
CA ALA A 380 -1.01 9.14 -19.49
C ALA A 380 -0.61 8.06 -18.48
N GLY A 381 -1.21 6.88 -18.55
CA GLY A 381 -0.84 5.80 -17.65
C GLY A 381 -1.94 4.80 -17.46
N THR A 382 -2.26 4.48 -16.22
CA THR A 382 -3.29 3.51 -15.87
C THR A 382 -4.18 3.99 -14.73
N ASN A 383 -5.46 3.59 -14.79
CA ASN A 383 -6.40 3.74 -13.68
C ASN A 383 -6.34 2.54 -12.71
N TYR A 384 -5.35 1.67 -12.90
CA TYR A 384 -5.08 0.47 -12.10
C TYR A 384 -3.78 0.63 -11.29
N ASN A 385 -3.15 -0.47 -10.89
CA ASN A 385 -1.96 -0.49 -10.05
C ASN A 385 -0.69 -0.20 -10.86
N PHE A 386 0.42 -0.02 -10.14
CA PHE A 386 1.73 0.09 -10.79
C PHE A 386 2.09 -1.15 -11.61
N THR A 387 1.57 -2.33 -11.25
CA THR A 387 1.68 -3.57 -12.03
C THR A 387 1.33 -3.39 -13.50
N GLU A 388 0.18 -2.77 -13.78
CA GLU A 388 -0.30 -2.57 -15.15
C GLU A 388 0.63 -1.64 -15.91
N LEU A 389 1.09 -0.56 -15.29
CA LEU A 389 2.04 0.37 -15.88
C LEU A 389 3.41 -0.27 -16.14
N ASN A 390 3.92 -1.02 -15.16
CA ASN A 390 5.26 -1.61 -15.21
C ASN A 390 5.34 -2.75 -16.24
N ARG A 391 4.27 -3.54 -16.38
CA ARG A 391 4.15 -4.62 -17.38
C ARG A 391 3.82 -4.11 -18.79
N ASN A 392 3.18 -2.94 -18.92
CA ASN A 392 2.69 -2.41 -20.20
C ASN A 392 3.21 -0.98 -20.45
N ARG A 393 4.53 -0.83 -20.38
CA ARG A 393 5.20 0.46 -20.62
C ARG A 393 4.93 0.96 -22.04
N PHE A 394 4.78 2.27 -22.18
CA PHE A 394 4.51 2.95 -23.45
C PHE A 394 5.47 4.14 -23.64
N SER A 395 5.52 4.70 -24.85
CA SER A 395 6.35 5.87 -25.14
C SER A 395 5.87 7.09 -24.35
N THR A 396 6.77 7.73 -23.61
CA THR A 396 6.46 8.96 -22.86
C THR A 396 6.75 10.24 -23.64
N HIS A 397 7.10 10.13 -24.93
CA HIS A 397 7.40 11.29 -25.76
C HIS A 397 6.19 12.24 -25.84
N GLY A 398 6.42 13.54 -25.58
CA GLY A 398 5.37 14.57 -25.60
C GLY A 398 4.50 14.65 -24.34
N LEU A 399 4.65 13.72 -23.38
CA LEU A 399 3.95 13.75 -22.10
C LEU A 399 4.71 14.58 -21.05
N ASP A 400 3.96 15.29 -20.21
CA ASP A 400 4.50 16.00 -19.05
C ASP A 400 4.60 15.10 -17.82
N PHE A 401 3.79 14.04 -17.76
CA PHE A 401 3.79 13.08 -16.66
C PHE A 401 3.22 11.71 -17.03
N ILE A 402 3.59 10.70 -16.23
CA ILE A 402 2.91 9.40 -16.20
C ILE A 402 2.21 9.22 -14.85
N SER A 403 1.12 8.44 -14.84
CA SER A 403 0.32 8.23 -13.63
C SER A 403 -0.17 6.79 -13.46
N TYR A 404 -0.31 6.37 -12.20
CA TYR A 404 -0.96 5.14 -11.78
C TYR A 404 -1.69 5.36 -10.45
N THR A 405 -2.45 4.37 -9.99
CA THR A 405 -3.16 4.41 -8.71
C THR A 405 -2.45 3.54 -7.67
N ALA A 406 -2.68 3.79 -6.39
CA ALA A 406 -2.15 2.96 -5.32
C ALA A 406 -3.17 2.76 -4.19
N HIS A 407 -3.21 1.55 -3.65
CA HIS A 407 -3.94 1.19 -2.45
C HIS A 407 -3.26 0.00 -1.76
N PRO A 408 -3.26 -0.09 -0.42
CA PRO A 408 -2.45 -1.08 0.31
C PRO A 408 -3.14 -2.43 0.52
N GLN A 409 -4.25 -2.71 -0.18
CA GLN A 409 -5.19 -3.82 0.12
C GLN A 409 -5.33 -4.82 -1.04
N VAL A 410 -4.22 -5.25 -1.65
CA VAL A 410 -4.25 -6.31 -2.68
C VAL A 410 -4.15 -7.70 -2.06
N HIS A 411 -3.16 -7.92 -1.20
CA HIS A 411 -2.86 -9.25 -0.69
C HIS A 411 -3.31 -9.50 0.75
N ALA A 412 -3.30 -8.46 1.59
CA ALA A 412 -3.75 -8.48 2.97
C ALA A 412 -4.54 -7.19 3.28
N PHE A 413 -5.35 -7.22 4.33
CA PHE A 413 -6.37 -6.19 4.60
C PHE A 413 -6.30 -5.62 6.02
N ASP A 414 -5.52 -6.25 6.90
CA ASP A 414 -5.34 -5.84 8.28
C ASP A 414 -4.48 -4.56 8.37
N ASN A 415 -4.58 -3.89 9.52
CA ASN A 415 -3.89 -2.62 9.76
C ASN A 415 -2.36 -2.73 9.68
N ARG A 416 -1.80 -3.85 10.15
CA ARG A 416 -0.36 -4.08 10.22
C ARG A 416 0.20 -4.22 8.80
N SER A 417 -0.38 -5.10 7.99
CA SER A 417 0.02 -5.29 6.58
C SER A 417 -0.09 -3.99 5.77
N MET A 418 -1.11 -3.17 6.02
CA MET A 418 -1.24 -1.89 5.30
C MET A 418 -0.17 -0.86 5.66
N VAL A 419 0.32 -0.86 6.91
CA VAL A 419 1.48 -0.04 7.32
C VAL A 419 2.76 -0.59 6.72
N GLU A 420 2.93 -1.92 6.73
CA GLU A 420 4.08 -2.60 6.11
C GLU A 420 4.28 -2.18 4.65
N ASN A 421 3.17 -2.02 3.92
CA ASN A 421 3.14 -1.69 2.50
C ASN A 421 3.50 -0.22 2.18
N LEU A 422 3.61 0.67 3.16
CA LEU A 422 3.93 2.08 2.89
C LEU A 422 5.23 2.26 2.09
N ALA A 423 6.28 1.51 2.43
CA ALA A 423 7.57 1.63 1.75
C ALA A 423 7.51 1.25 0.25
N GLY A 424 6.62 0.33 -0.12
CA GLY A 424 6.45 -0.11 -1.50
C GLY A 424 5.92 1.00 -2.43
N GLN A 425 5.23 2.00 -1.87
CA GLN A 425 4.83 3.20 -2.64
C GLN A 425 6.05 3.97 -3.15
N GLY A 426 7.06 4.18 -2.29
CA GLY A 426 8.30 4.84 -2.71
C GLY A 426 9.06 4.01 -3.76
N ASP A 427 9.08 2.69 -3.63
CA ASP A 427 9.71 1.77 -4.60
C ASP A 427 9.06 1.85 -5.99
N SER A 428 7.73 1.99 -6.03
CA SER A 428 6.99 2.17 -7.28
C SER A 428 7.40 3.46 -8.00
N VAL A 429 7.53 4.57 -7.26
CA VAL A 429 7.95 5.86 -7.82
C VAL A 429 9.39 5.79 -8.32
N ARG A 430 10.32 5.27 -7.51
CA ARG A 430 11.72 5.14 -7.91
C ARG A 430 11.88 4.24 -9.13
N THR A 431 11.10 3.17 -9.25
CA THR A 431 11.10 2.34 -10.45
C THR A 431 10.49 3.06 -11.65
N ALA A 432 9.38 3.77 -11.49
CA ALA A 432 8.76 4.56 -12.55
C ALA A 432 9.72 5.62 -13.13
N LEU A 433 10.52 6.26 -12.26
CA LEU A 433 11.54 7.25 -12.66
C LEU A 433 12.62 6.65 -13.57
N THR A 434 12.86 5.34 -13.53
CA THR A 434 13.84 4.69 -14.42
C THR A 434 13.39 4.60 -15.89
N PHE A 435 12.09 4.75 -16.16
CA PHE A 435 11.53 4.59 -17.50
C PHE A 435 10.60 5.71 -17.95
N CYS A 436 10.31 6.72 -17.12
CA CYS A 436 9.43 7.83 -17.49
C CYS A 436 10.08 8.86 -18.42
N GLY A 437 11.41 8.84 -18.59
CA GLY A 437 12.15 9.78 -19.41
C GLY A 437 12.12 11.20 -18.81
N LEU A 438 11.71 12.20 -19.60
CA LEU A 438 11.58 13.59 -19.14
C LEU A 438 10.25 13.88 -18.42
N ALA A 439 9.29 12.94 -18.48
CA ALA A 439 8.01 13.09 -17.80
C ALA A 439 8.19 12.92 -16.28
N SER A 440 7.36 13.61 -15.49
CA SER A 440 7.30 13.38 -14.04
C SER A 440 6.42 12.19 -13.68
N VAL A 441 6.56 11.66 -12.46
CA VAL A 441 5.68 10.59 -11.93
C VAL A 441 4.62 11.18 -11.01
N GLN A 442 3.36 10.80 -11.21
CA GLN A 442 2.22 11.16 -10.36
C GLN A 442 1.46 9.92 -9.88
N LEU A 443 0.75 10.05 -8.76
CA LEU A 443 -0.20 9.03 -8.30
C LEU A 443 -1.59 9.64 -8.21
N SER A 444 -2.53 9.10 -8.98
CA SER A 444 -3.89 9.65 -9.06
C SER A 444 -4.95 8.58 -9.28
N PRO A 445 -5.69 8.13 -8.24
CA PRO A 445 -5.55 8.49 -6.82
C PRO A 445 -4.81 7.45 -5.96
N VAL A 446 -4.47 7.87 -4.74
CA VAL A 446 -4.14 7.02 -3.59
C VAL A 446 -5.36 6.88 -2.69
N THR A 447 -5.79 5.64 -2.44
CA THR A 447 -6.99 5.31 -1.64
C THR A 447 -6.72 4.15 -0.66
N LEU A 448 -7.60 3.93 0.32
CA LEU A 448 -7.47 2.77 1.22
C LEU A 448 -7.88 1.47 0.51
N ARG A 449 -8.93 1.49 -0.30
CA ARG A 449 -9.40 0.33 -1.09
C ARG A 449 -9.25 0.57 -2.58
N HIS A 450 -9.14 -0.51 -3.35
CA HIS A 450 -9.16 -0.41 -4.80
C HIS A 450 -10.49 0.17 -5.29
N ARG A 451 -10.42 0.90 -6.39
CA ARG A 451 -11.59 1.51 -7.05
C ARG A 451 -12.16 0.64 -8.18
N VAL A 452 -11.29 -0.20 -8.75
CA VAL A 452 -11.55 -1.06 -9.89
C VAL A 452 -10.87 -2.41 -9.65
N ASN A 453 -11.49 -3.48 -10.13
CA ASN A 453 -10.92 -4.82 -10.15
C ASN A 453 -10.53 -5.17 -11.60
N PRO A 454 -9.25 -5.01 -12.00
CA PRO A 454 -8.81 -5.33 -13.36
C PRO A 454 -8.93 -6.82 -13.69
N ASP A 455 -8.87 -7.69 -12.69
CA ASP A 455 -8.89 -9.16 -12.84
C ASP A 455 -10.32 -9.75 -12.85
N ALA A 456 -11.35 -8.92 -12.76
CA ALA A 456 -12.73 -9.38 -12.77
C ALA A 456 -13.08 -10.06 -14.11
N ARG A 457 -13.45 -11.36 -14.05
CA ARG A 457 -13.90 -12.15 -15.20
C ARG A 457 -15.13 -11.58 -15.88
N ASN A 458 -16.08 -11.10 -15.08
CA ASN A 458 -17.26 -10.41 -15.59
C ASN A 458 -16.95 -8.90 -15.71
N PRO A 459 -16.97 -8.31 -16.92
CA PRO A 459 -16.74 -6.88 -17.11
C PRO A 459 -17.65 -5.98 -16.26
N ALA A 460 -18.87 -6.43 -15.94
CA ALA A 460 -19.80 -5.69 -15.07
C ALA A 460 -19.27 -5.50 -13.64
N ASN A 461 -18.37 -6.37 -13.18
CA ASN A 461 -17.79 -6.35 -11.84
C ASN A 461 -16.44 -5.61 -11.78
N ARG A 462 -15.95 -5.06 -12.90
CA ARG A 462 -14.69 -4.30 -12.93
C ARG A 462 -14.79 -3.00 -12.13
N ASN A 463 -15.93 -2.31 -12.22
CA ASN A 463 -16.16 -1.06 -11.50
C ASN A 463 -16.87 -1.35 -10.18
N LEU A 464 -16.25 -0.97 -9.07
CA LEU A 464 -16.85 -1.16 -7.77
C LEU A 464 -17.90 -0.09 -7.43
N SER A 465 -18.91 -0.49 -6.67
CA SER A 465 -19.87 0.45 -6.05
C SER A 465 -19.19 1.29 -4.96
N ASN A 466 -19.78 2.44 -4.61
CA ASN A 466 -19.26 3.28 -3.51
C ASN A 466 -19.17 2.51 -2.18
N ALA A 467 -20.12 1.61 -1.91
CA ALA A 467 -20.11 0.79 -0.70
C ALA A 467 -18.90 -0.16 -0.64
N GLN A 468 -18.48 -0.72 -1.78
CA GLN A 468 -17.31 -1.60 -1.85
C GLN A 468 -16.00 -0.81 -1.74
N LYS A 469 -15.97 0.41 -2.30
CA LYS A 469 -14.80 1.31 -2.23
C LYS A 469 -14.60 1.95 -0.86
N ALA A 470 -15.68 2.09 -0.08
CA ALA A 470 -15.60 2.66 1.26
C ALA A 470 -14.78 1.75 2.20
N ASP A 471 -13.84 2.36 2.93
CA ASP A 471 -13.09 1.68 3.98
C ASP A 471 -13.54 2.21 5.35
N PRO A 472 -13.89 1.34 6.32
CA PRO A 472 -14.35 1.78 7.62
C PRO A 472 -13.31 2.63 8.36
N ARG A 473 -12.01 2.51 8.05
CA ARG A 473 -10.95 3.29 8.69
C ARG A 473 -10.83 4.72 8.16
N GLN A 474 -11.49 5.08 7.07
CA GLN A 474 -11.37 6.41 6.46
C GLN A 474 -11.48 7.58 7.48
N PRO A 475 -12.45 7.61 8.41
CA PRO A 475 -12.58 8.69 9.38
C PRO A 475 -11.77 8.51 10.69
N SER A 476 -10.73 7.68 10.69
CA SER A 476 -9.98 7.28 11.90
C SER A 476 -8.61 7.95 12.03
N LEU A 477 -8.02 7.92 13.23
CA LEU A 477 -6.63 8.36 13.45
C LEU A 477 -5.64 7.48 12.69
N TRP A 478 -5.88 6.17 12.62
CA TRP A 478 -5.07 5.23 11.86
C TRP A 478 -4.92 5.68 10.40
N ALA A 479 -6.01 6.10 9.76
CA ALA A 479 -5.96 6.52 8.36
C ALA A 479 -5.19 7.84 8.17
N ALA A 480 -5.22 8.75 9.15
CA ALA A 480 -4.36 9.94 9.13
C ALA A 480 -2.87 9.56 9.26
N GLY A 481 -2.51 8.71 10.23
CA GLY A 481 -1.14 8.21 10.37
C GLY A 481 -0.65 7.50 9.11
N TRP A 482 -1.46 6.60 8.54
CA TRP A 482 -1.15 5.92 7.29
C TRP A 482 -0.97 6.92 6.13
N THR A 483 -1.84 7.93 6.03
CA THR A 483 -1.72 8.99 5.01
C THR A 483 -0.40 9.75 5.15
N LEU A 484 0.02 10.08 6.37
CA LEU A 484 1.32 10.73 6.61
C LEU A 484 2.47 9.85 6.13
N GLY A 485 2.43 8.55 6.45
CA GLY A 485 3.39 7.57 5.95
C GLY A 485 3.42 7.49 4.42
N SER A 486 2.26 7.57 3.77
CA SER A 486 2.15 7.60 2.30
C SER A 486 2.77 8.86 1.72
N ILE A 487 2.45 10.04 2.27
CA ILE A 487 3.02 11.33 1.85
C ILE A 487 4.55 11.28 1.97
N LYS A 488 5.07 10.78 3.09
CA LYS A 488 6.52 10.59 3.31
C LYS A 488 7.14 9.78 2.17
N GLN A 489 6.65 8.56 1.95
CA GLN A 489 7.28 7.62 1.02
C GLN A 489 7.21 8.12 -0.43
N LEU A 490 6.11 8.74 -0.82
CA LEU A 490 5.91 9.28 -2.16
C LEU A 490 6.72 10.56 -2.41
N ALA A 491 6.71 11.50 -1.46
CA ALA A 491 7.43 12.76 -1.61
C ALA A 491 8.96 12.56 -1.55
N GLU A 492 9.47 11.74 -0.63
CA GLU A 492 10.91 11.41 -0.57
C GLU A 492 11.37 10.60 -1.78
N ALA A 493 10.49 9.84 -2.43
CA ALA A 493 10.79 9.14 -3.68
C ALA A 493 10.73 10.04 -4.92
N GLY A 494 10.25 11.29 -4.80
CA GLY A 494 10.20 12.25 -5.89
C GLY A 494 8.90 12.26 -6.70
N ALA A 495 7.77 11.79 -6.15
CA ALA A 495 6.47 11.95 -6.77
C ALA A 495 6.14 13.46 -6.93
N ARG A 496 5.75 13.88 -8.14
CA ARG A 496 5.51 15.29 -8.45
C ARG A 496 4.16 15.80 -7.96
N SER A 497 3.15 14.95 -7.98
CA SER A 497 1.77 15.23 -7.60
C SER A 497 1.07 13.96 -7.11
N ILE A 498 0.20 14.12 -6.12
CA ILE A 498 -0.56 13.02 -5.50
C ILE A 498 -2.01 13.46 -5.31
N THR A 499 -2.96 12.71 -5.86
CA THR A 499 -4.39 12.86 -5.57
C THR A 499 -4.76 11.89 -4.45
N TYR A 500 -5.21 12.39 -3.31
CA TYR A 500 -5.68 11.55 -2.20
C TYR A 500 -7.20 11.56 -2.11
N TYR A 501 -7.79 10.38 -1.91
CA TYR A 501 -9.19 10.23 -1.48
C TYR A 501 -10.19 11.07 -2.31
N GLN A 502 -11.35 11.35 -1.72
CA GLN A 502 -12.34 12.28 -2.26
C GLN A 502 -12.56 13.45 -1.30
N THR A 503 -13.33 14.45 -1.73
CA THR A 503 -13.74 15.56 -0.86
C THR A 503 -14.65 15.11 0.28
N VAL A 504 -15.77 14.44 -0.05
CA VAL A 504 -16.88 14.18 0.88
C VAL A 504 -17.35 12.73 0.82
N GLY A 505 -17.73 12.16 1.97
CA GLY A 505 -18.37 10.85 2.09
C GLY A 505 -17.46 9.80 2.71
N ASN A 506 -17.85 8.53 2.59
CA ASN A 506 -17.13 7.40 3.20
C ASN A 506 -15.77 7.12 2.55
N GLN A 507 -15.50 7.70 1.39
CA GLN A 507 -14.19 7.70 0.72
C GLN A 507 -13.48 9.06 0.83
N GLY A 508 -14.07 10.01 1.55
CA GLY A 508 -13.63 11.40 1.59
C GLY A 508 -12.75 11.76 2.78
N ILE A 509 -12.50 13.06 2.94
CA ILE A 509 -11.80 13.62 4.11
C ILE A 509 -12.77 14.23 5.15
N MET A 510 -14.06 14.27 4.84
CA MET A 510 -15.11 14.74 5.74
C MET A 510 -16.45 14.06 5.46
N SER A 511 -17.35 14.09 6.46
CA SER A 511 -18.70 13.54 6.34
C SER A 511 -19.62 14.41 5.47
N TYR A 512 -20.80 13.87 5.15
CA TYR A 512 -21.88 14.60 4.48
C TYR A 512 -22.31 15.88 5.22
N ASP A 513 -22.11 15.90 6.55
CA ASP A 513 -22.50 16.99 7.45
C ASP A 513 -21.35 17.98 7.69
N ALA A 514 -20.34 17.98 6.80
CA ALA A 514 -19.12 18.80 6.90
C ALA A 514 -18.26 18.54 8.16
N GLN A 515 -18.41 17.37 8.80
CA GLN A 515 -17.53 17.00 9.92
C GLN A 515 -16.19 16.49 9.39
N ARG A 516 -15.12 17.20 9.72
CA ARG A 516 -13.74 16.87 9.32
C ARG A 516 -13.26 15.57 9.95
N TYR A 517 -12.71 14.69 9.13
CA TYR A 517 -11.98 13.51 9.59
C TYR A 517 -10.54 13.88 10.00
N PRO A 518 -9.82 13.01 10.74
CA PRO A 518 -8.44 13.28 11.13
C PRO A 518 -7.51 13.52 9.94
N ILE A 519 -7.78 12.89 8.80
CA ILE A 519 -7.07 13.12 7.53
C ILE A 519 -7.17 14.60 7.09
N ALA A 520 -8.35 15.22 7.21
CA ALA A 520 -8.51 16.64 6.89
C ALA A 520 -7.68 17.52 7.85
N VAL A 521 -7.55 17.14 9.12
CA VAL A 521 -6.68 17.87 10.05
C VAL A 521 -5.21 17.71 9.67
N LEU A 522 -4.78 16.50 9.32
CA LEU A 522 -3.43 16.25 8.81
C LEU A 522 -3.12 17.12 7.59
N PHE A 523 -4.02 17.19 6.60
CA PHE A 523 -3.80 18.01 5.41
C PHE A 523 -3.60 19.49 5.74
N SER A 524 -4.34 20.04 6.73
CA SER A 524 -4.11 21.43 7.17
C SER A 524 -2.67 21.70 7.66
N GLN A 525 -1.94 20.65 8.07
CA GLN A 525 -0.60 20.78 8.62
C GLN A 525 0.51 20.65 7.58
N VAL A 526 0.23 20.05 6.42
CA VAL A 526 1.21 19.84 5.35
C VAL A 526 1.01 20.77 4.16
N LEU A 527 -0.23 21.15 3.83
CA LEU A 527 -0.53 21.97 2.64
C LEU A 527 0.10 23.38 2.70
N GLY A 528 0.40 23.89 3.90
CA GLY A 528 1.13 25.16 4.05
C GLY A 528 2.58 25.14 3.54
N PHE A 529 3.10 23.97 3.14
CA PHE A 529 4.45 23.78 2.62
C PHE A 529 4.50 23.59 1.10
N GLN A 530 3.42 23.90 0.37
CA GLN A 530 3.42 23.97 -1.11
C GLN A 530 4.62 24.77 -1.64
N GLY A 531 5.32 24.23 -2.62
CA GLY A 531 6.55 24.80 -3.19
C GLY A 531 7.79 24.67 -2.30
N GLY A 532 7.67 24.03 -1.13
CA GLY A 532 8.78 23.70 -0.24
C GLY A 532 9.46 22.38 -0.62
N GLN A 533 10.20 21.83 0.34
CA GLN A 533 11.00 20.62 0.21
C GLN A 533 10.67 19.62 1.31
N VAL A 534 10.95 18.36 1.02
CA VAL A 534 11.04 17.29 2.01
C VAL A 534 12.50 16.96 2.22
N ILE A 535 12.92 16.89 3.47
CA ILE A 535 14.23 16.35 3.86
C ILE A 535 14.01 14.88 4.21
N ARG A 536 14.86 14.00 3.69
CA ARG A 536 14.72 12.56 3.92
C ARG A 536 14.92 12.24 5.39
N THR A 537 13.98 11.49 5.97
CA THR A 537 14.04 11.07 7.36
C THR A 537 14.10 9.55 7.50
N HIS A 538 14.70 9.10 8.60
CA HIS A 538 14.91 7.70 8.91
C HIS A 538 14.48 7.42 10.35
N THR A 539 13.94 6.22 10.58
CA THR A 539 13.65 5.67 11.90
C THR A 539 14.20 4.24 11.96
N ASP A 540 14.67 3.84 13.13
CA ASP A 540 15.11 2.48 13.42
C ASP A 540 13.95 1.47 13.53
N LYS A 541 12.70 1.93 13.69
CA LYS A 541 11.48 1.10 13.68
C LYS A 541 10.44 1.60 12.68
N PRO A 542 10.69 1.49 11.35
CA PRO A 542 9.82 2.05 10.31
C PRO A 542 8.43 1.40 10.20
N LEU A 543 8.23 0.24 10.82
CA LEU A 543 6.90 -0.40 10.90
C LEU A 543 6.05 0.16 12.05
N ASP A 544 6.68 0.79 13.04
CA ASP A 544 6.02 1.33 14.23
C ASP A 544 5.84 2.85 14.12
N CYS A 545 6.69 3.53 13.35
CA CYS A 545 6.67 4.98 13.23
C CYS A 545 6.93 5.44 11.78
N SER A 546 6.20 6.46 11.34
CA SER A 546 6.57 7.24 10.16
C SER A 546 6.78 8.70 10.52
N THR A 547 7.70 9.33 9.80
CA THR A 547 8.06 10.71 10.07
C THR A 547 8.38 11.50 8.79
N LEU A 548 7.93 12.74 8.73
CA LEU A 548 8.08 13.63 7.58
C LEU A 548 8.66 14.96 8.06
N LEU A 549 9.75 15.40 7.42
CA LEU A 549 10.36 16.71 7.68
C LEU A 549 10.11 17.63 6.48
N LEU A 550 9.28 18.65 6.69
CA LEU A 550 8.94 19.66 5.70
C LEU A 550 9.73 20.94 5.95
N VAL A 551 10.24 21.54 4.88
CA VAL A 551 10.95 22.83 4.93
C VAL A 551 10.42 23.76 3.85
N LYS A 552 10.14 25.00 4.24
CA LYS A 552 9.78 26.09 3.31
C LYS A 552 10.25 27.41 3.88
N ASP A 553 11.11 28.10 3.15
CA ASP A 553 11.81 29.29 3.64
C ASP A 553 12.51 28.96 4.98
N GLU A 554 12.30 29.77 6.02
CA GLU A 554 12.82 29.54 7.38
C GLU A 554 11.98 28.56 8.21
N ARG A 555 10.83 28.08 7.70
CA ARG A 555 9.94 27.20 8.45
C ARG A 555 10.37 25.75 8.31
N ARG A 556 10.54 25.06 9.43
CA ARG A 556 10.74 23.60 9.50
C ARG A 556 9.65 22.97 10.34
N ARG A 557 9.13 21.83 9.86
CA ARG A 557 8.07 21.09 10.55
C ARG A 557 8.29 19.60 10.48
N TRP A 558 8.32 19.00 11.65
CA TRP A 558 8.28 17.56 11.83
C TRP A 558 6.85 17.09 12.01
N LEU A 559 6.47 16.08 11.25
CA LEU A 559 5.29 15.29 11.53
C LEU A 559 5.74 13.89 11.91
N VAL A 560 5.22 13.36 13.01
CA VAL A 560 5.59 12.04 13.53
C VAL A 560 4.30 11.30 13.87
N THR A 561 4.14 10.09 13.33
CA THR A 561 2.98 9.25 13.63
C THR A 561 3.41 7.92 14.21
N ASN A 562 2.65 7.48 15.22
CA ASN A 562 2.70 6.14 15.77
C ASN A 562 1.78 5.25 14.93
N HIS A 563 2.22 4.07 14.52
CA HIS A 563 1.44 3.10 13.75
C HIS A 563 0.98 1.90 14.59
N THR A 564 1.15 1.98 15.91
CA THR A 564 0.87 0.88 16.84
C THR A 564 -0.29 1.22 17.77
N ASP A 565 -0.82 0.20 18.41
CA ASP A 565 -1.85 0.31 19.45
C ASP A 565 -1.27 0.59 20.86
N GLN A 566 0.06 0.78 20.96
CA GLN A 566 0.76 1.09 22.20
C GLN A 566 1.35 2.51 22.16
N PRO A 567 1.48 3.20 23.30
CA PRO A 567 2.23 4.45 23.37
C PRO A 567 3.68 4.24 22.93
N LEU A 568 4.20 5.19 22.14
CA LEU A 568 5.52 5.10 21.54
C LEU A 568 6.41 6.24 22.03
N ALA A 569 7.56 5.90 22.62
CA ALA A 569 8.57 6.88 22.96
C ALA A 569 9.41 7.18 21.72
N VAL A 570 9.59 8.44 21.37
CA VAL A 570 10.34 8.88 20.19
C VAL A 570 11.35 9.94 20.61
N GLN A 571 12.60 9.77 20.18
CA GLN A 571 13.67 10.75 20.34
C GLN A 571 13.93 11.47 19.03
N LEU A 572 13.77 12.79 19.06
CA LEU A 572 14.03 13.66 17.92
C LEU A 572 15.49 14.13 17.88
N PRO A 573 16.04 14.37 16.67
CA PRO A 573 17.41 14.81 16.51
C PRO A 573 17.62 16.30 16.85
N GLU A 574 16.54 17.08 16.92
CA GLU A 574 16.55 18.52 17.18
C GLU A 574 15.58 18.89 18.31
N PRO A 575 15.85 19.95 19.10
CA PRO A 575 14.90 20.45 20.08
C PRO A 575 13.63 21.00 19.40
N ILE A 576 12.49 20.86 20.08
CA ILE A 576 11.20 21.30 19.55
C ILE A 576 10.86 22.68 20.12
N GLN A 577 10.44 23.63 19.27
CA GLN A 577 10.01 24.97 19.73
C GLN A 577 8.55 24.98 20.16
N ALA A 578 7.67 24.37 19.36
CA ALA A 578 6.25 24.25 19.61
C ALA A 578 5.69 22.95 19.03
N GLY A 579 4.57 22.49 19.58
CA GLY A 579 4.00 21.21 19.16
C GLY A 579 2.49 21.18 19.28
N TYR A 580 1.91 20.37 18.42
CA TYR A 580 0.50 20.05 18.38
C TYR A 580 0.32 18.54 18.21
N ARG A 581 -0.82 18.03 18.68
CA ARG A 581 -1.29 16.68 18.35
C ARG A 581 -2.64 16.71 17.68
N ILE A 582 -2.85 15.77 16.76
CA ILE A 582 -4.14 15.51 16.11
C ILE A 582 -4.96 14.59 17.03
N THR A 583 -6.16 15.01 17.41
CA THR A 583 -7.05 14.20 18.29
C THR A 583 -8.15 13.48 17.51
N PRO A 584 -8.77 12.42 18.11
CA PRO A 584 -9.99 11.85 17.57
C PRO A 584 -11.18 12.81 17.57
N MET A 585 -12.26 12.41 16.91
CA MET A 585 -13.48 13.18 16.64
C MET A 585 -14.09 13.92 17.88
N PRO A 586 -14.46 15.21 17.76
CA PRO A 586 -14.26 16.06 16.58
C PRO A 586 -12.76 16.28 16.33
N SER A 587 -12.33 15.99 15.10
CA SER A 587 -10.90 15.99 14.76
C SER A 587 -10.36 17.40 14.96
N SER A 588 -9.45 17.56 15.90
CA SER A 588 -8.96 18.87 16.33
C SER A 588 -7.45 18.85 16.57
N ILE A 589 -6.88 20.05 16.60
CA ILE A 589 -5.48 20.27 16.91
C ILE A 589 -5.42 20.70 18.36
N VAL A 590 -4.62 20.01 19.17
CA VAL A 590 -4.41 20.35 20.58
C VAL A 590 -2.95 20.71 20.80
N SER A 591 -2.69 21.90 21.33
CA SER A 591 -1.35 22.34 21.69
C SER A 591 -0.73 21.44 22.75
N LEU A 592 0.57 21.16 22.59
CA LEU A 592 1.34 20.34 23.50
C LEU A 592 2.09 21.22 24.51
N LYS A 593 2.19 20.74 25.75
CA LYS A 593 3.21 21.22 26.69
C LYS A 593 4.43 20.35 26.47
N LEU A 594 5.39 20.86 25.72
CA LEU A 594 6.59 20.10 25.41
C LEU A 594 7.56 20.18 26.60
N PRO A 595 8.08 19.05 27.09
CA PRO A 595 9.15 19.06 28.07
C PRO A 595 10.43 19.65 27.45
N ASP A 596 11.36 20.13 28.27
CA ASP A 596 12.72 20.53 27.82
C ASP A 596 13.56 19.34 27.28
N SER A 597 12.94 18.17 27.05
CA SER A 597 13.54 16.94 26.55
C SER A 597 13.21 16.68 25.08
N GLN A 598 14.17 16.16 24.32
CA GLN A 598 13.96 15.70 22.93
C GLN A 598 13.14 14.42 22.81
N GLN A 599 12.85 13.74 23.92
CA GLN A 599 12.01 12.55 23.96
C GLN A 599 10.54 12.94 24.14
N VAL A 600 9.68 12.44 23.27
CA VAL A 600 8.23 12.63 23.29
C VAL A 600 7.52 11.28 23.31
N TRP A 601 6.32 11.25 23.89
CA TRP A 601 5.46 10.06 23.93
C TRP A 601 4.25 10.26 23.05
N ILE A 602 4.15 9.50 21.98
CA ILE A 602 3.06 9.57 21.00
C ILE A 602 2.05 8.48 21.35
N GLU A 603 0.80 8.88 21.57
CA GLU A 603 -0.32 7.98 21.83
C GLU A 603 -0.54 6.97 20.70
N PRO A 604 -1.21 5.84 20.96
CA PRO A 604 -1.59 4.87 19.94
C PRO A 604 -2.23 5.53 18.70
N PHE A 605 -1.66 5.29 17.53
CA PHE A 605 -2.08 5.89 16.25
C PHE A 605 -2.12 7.43 16.22
N GLY A 606 -1.48 8.07 17.19
CA GLY A 606 -1.36 9.51 17.28
C GLY A 606 -0.51 10.09 16.15
N THR A 607 -0.79 11.34 15.79
CA THR A 607 0.06 12.12 14.90
C THR A 607 0.40 13.45 15.55
N TRP A 608 1.69 13.67 15.75
CA TRP A 608 2.26 14.88 16.33
C TRP A 608 2.83 15.76 15.22
N VAL A 609 2.64 17.07 15.37
CA VAL A 609 3.10 18.11 14.45
C VAL A 609 3.91 19.10 15.26
N LEU A 610 5.19 19.22 14.92
CA LEU A 610 6.20 19.86 15.74
C LEU A 610 6.92 20.89 14.88
N ASP A 611 6.89 22.15 15.29
CA ASP A 611 7.59 23.24 14.63
C ASP A 611 8.96 23.41 15.31
N CYS A 612 10.01 23.47 14.48
CA CYS A 612 11.42 23.47 14.90
C CYS A 612 12.15 24.73 14.48
#